data_AF-A0A2M8EXW9-F1
#
_entry.id   AF-A0A2M8EXW9-F1
#
_cell.length_a   1.000
_cell.length_b   1.000
_cell.length_c   1.000
_cell.angle_alpha   90.00
_cell.angle_beta   90.00
_cell.angle_gamma   90.00
#
_symmetry.space_group_name_H-M   'P 1'
#
loop_
_entity.id
_entity.type
_entity.pdbx_description
1 polymer ?
#
loop_
_entity_poly.entity_id
_entity_poly.type
_entity_poly.pdbx_seq_one_letter_code
_entity_poly.pdbx_strand_id
1 'polypeptide(L)' 'MSQSSYLKKLDLELERIFELQPNNLHVPALTYMYKKLTRPLKSLPIVYIVPLSIGSAIFMYLVFGPMVVRLVSLLQYGF' A
#
# COMPACT_ATOMS: atom_id res chain seq x y z
N MET A 1 33.47 -4.57 -26.93
CA MET A 1 32.99 -4.54 -25.53
C MET A 1 31.56 -5.08 -25.55
N SER A 2 31.34 -6.31 -25.08
CA SER A 2 30.11 -7.09 -25.34
C SER A 2 28.92 -6.55 -24.54
N GLN A 3 27.73 -6.43 -25.15
CA GLN A 3 26.49 -5.98 -24.48
C GLN A 3 26.24 -6.71 -23.14
N SER A 4 26.62 -7.98 -23.05
CA SER A 4 26.52 -8.78 -21.82
C SER A 4 27.27 -8.18 -20.62
N SER A 5 28.41 -7.51 -20.84
CA SER A 5 29.16 -6.89 -19.76
C SER A 5 28.51 -5.60 -19.24
N TYR A 6 27.73 -4.92 -20.08
CA TYR A 6 26.97 -3.74 -19.69
C TYR A 6 25.76 -4.12 -18.82
N LEU A 7 25.03 -5.16 -19.21
CA LEU A 7 23.90 -5.68 -18.43
C LEU A 7 24.36 -6.16 -17.04
N LYS A 8 25.48 -6.91 -16.98
CA LYS A 8 26.07 -7.32 -15.69
C LYS A 8 26.46 -6.14 -14.79
N LYS A 9 26.99 -5.06 -15.36
CA LYS A 9 27.33 -3.86 -14.59
C LYS A 9 26.07 -3.15 -14.08
N LEU A 10 25.03 -3.08 -14.92
CA LEU A 10 23.77 -2.46 -14.58
C LEU A 10 23.05 -3.23 -13.47
N ASP A 11 23.04 -4.57 -13.53
CA ASP A 11 22.48 -5.42 -12.48
C ASP A 11 23.19 -5.20 -11.13
N LEU A 12 24.53 -5.09 -11.14
CA LEU A 12 25.32 -4.82 -9.93
C LEU A 12 25.09 -3.40 -9.38
N GLU A 13 24.95 -2.39 -10.23
CA GLU A 13 24.62 -1.03 -9.79
C GLU A 13 23.20 -0.94 -9.25
N LEU A 14 22.25 -1.62 -9.88
CA LEU A 14 20.88 -1.71 -9.40
C LEU A 14 20.84 -2.45 -8.06
N GLU A 15 21.52 -3.58 -7.91
CA GLU A 15 21.61 -4.29 -6.63
C GLU A 15 22.22 -3.40 -5.54
N ARG A 16 23.24 -2.60 -5.86
CA ARG A 16 23.84 -1.65 -4.91
C ARG A 16 22.92 -0.48 -4.53
N ILE A 17 22.15 0.06 -5.47
CA ILE A 17 21.24 1.20 -5.23
C ILE A 17 19.95 0.72 -4.55
N PHE A 18 19.48 -0.48 -4.91
CA PHE A 18 18.27 -1.12 -4.38
C PHE A 18 18.54 -2.06 -3.18
N GLU A 19 19.79 -2.26 -2.77
CA GLU A 19 20.21 -2.63 -1.41
C GLU A 19 19.87 -1.48 -0.44
N LEU A 20 18.61 -1.07 -0.44
CA LEU A 20 17.99 -0.43 0.69
C LEU A 20 18.11 -1.46 1.82
N GLN A 21 19.00 -1.18 2.79
CA GLN A 21 19.12 -1.99 4.00
C GLN A 21 17.71 -2.37 4.47
N PRO A 22 17.46 -3.65 4.79
CA PRO A 22 16.14 -4.07 5.21
C PRO A 22 15.72 -3.12 6.31
N ASN A 23 14.58 -2.44 6.11
CA ASN A 23 14.07 -1.41 7.01
C ASN A 23 13.83 -2.07 8.38
N ASN A 24 14.91 -2.16 9.16
CA ASN A 24 14.96 -2.84 10.42
C ASN A 24 14.50 -1.79 11.40
N LEU A 25 13.20 -1.78 11.63
CA LEU A 25 12.66 -1.13 12.81
C LEU A 25 13.40 -1.77 13.99
N HIS A 26 14.05 -0.97 14.83
CA HIS A 26 14.88 -1.43 15.96
C HIS A 26 14.21 -2.53 16.82
N VAL A 27 12.87 -2.61 16.76
CA VAL A 27 12.06 -3.70 17.30
C VAL A 27 11.92 -4.85 16.29
N PRO A 28 12.42 -6.07 16.59
CA PRO A 28 12.41 -7.21 15.66
C PRO A 28 11.00 -7.68 15.29
N ALA A 29 10.04 -7.61 16.22
CA ALA A 29 8.64 -7.92 15.93
C ALA A 29 8.03 -6.96 14.90
N LEU A 30 8.34 -5.67 15.03
CA LEU A 30 7.83 -4.63 14.14
C LEU A 30 8.46 -4.75 12.74
N THR A 31 9.75 -5.10 12.68
CA THR A 31 10.43 -5.44 11.42
C THR A 31 9.80 -6.64 10.73
N TYR A 32 9.47 -7.69 11.48
CA TYR A 32 8.81 -8.87 10.93
C TYR A 32 7.43 -8.53 10.36
N MET A 33 6.62 -7.80 11.13
CA MET A 33 5.30 -7.35 10.67
C MET A 33 5.39 -6.46 9.44
N TYR A 34 6.28 -5.47 9.44
CA TYR A 34 6.49 -4.57 8.32
C TYR A 34 6.91 -5.35 7.06
N LYS A 35 7.90 -6.24 7.16
CA LYS A 35 8.33 -7.07 6.02
C LYS A 35 7.20 -7.99 5.54
N LYS A 36 6.40 -8.55 6.43
CA LYS A 36 5.26 -9.41 6.07
C LYS A 36 4.16 -8.65 5.35
N LEU A 37 3.81 -7.45 5.82
CA LEU A 37 2.79 -6.58 5.21
C LEU A 37 3.25 -6.00 3.87
N THR A 38 4.52 -5.60 3.75
CA THR A 38 5.02 -4.94 2.53
C THR A 38 5.45 -5.89 1.43
N ARG A 39 5.76 -7.17 1.75
CA ARG A 39 6.12 -8.19 0.76
C ARG A 39 5.10 -8.37 -0.37
N PRO A 40 3.77 -8.49 -0.11
CA PRO A 40 2.78 -8.58 -1.19
C PRO A 40 2.63 -7.26 -1.98
N LEU A 41 2.89 -6.10 -1.36
CA LEU A 41 2.87 -4.82 -2.07
C LEU A 41 4.06 -4.65 -3.04
N LYS A 42 5.19 -5.32 -2.79
CA LYS A 42 6.38 -5.22 -3.64
C LYS A 42 6.29 -6.03 -4.94
N SER A 43 5.52 -7.12 -4.96
CA SER A 43 5.41 -7.96 -6.17
C SER A 43 4.38 -7.42 -7.15
N LEU A 44 3.16 -7.10 -6.68
CA LEU A 44 2.06 -6.62 -7.51
C LEU A 44 1.11 -5.74 -6.68
N PRO A 45 1.41 -4.44 -6.47
CA PRO A 45 0.63 -3.59 -5.58
C PRO A 45 -0.83 -3.44 -6.03
N ILE A 46 -1.08 -3.37 -7.34
CA ILE A 46 -2.41 -3.13 -7.91
C ILE A 46 -3.39 -4.25 -7.56
N VAL A 47 -2.95 -5.51 -7.58
CA VAL A 47 -3.81 -6.68 -7.36
C VAL A 47 -4.41 -6.68 -5.96
N TYR A 48 -3.71 -6.15 -4.97
CA TYR A 48 -4.20 -6.07 -3.60
C TYR A 48 -4.86 -4.73 -3.28
N ILE A 49 -4.34 -3.62 -3.81
CA ILE A 49 -4.85 -2.27 -3.54
C ILE A 49 -6.26 -2.09 -4.09
N VAL A 50 -6.55 -2.57 -5.30
CA VAL A 50 -7.87 -2.42 -5.94
C VAL A 50 -9.01 -3.10 -5.15
N PRO A 51 -8.92 -4.39 -4.77
CA PRO A 51 -9.96 -5.00 -3.96
C PRO A 51 -10.05 -4.38 -2.56
N LEU A 52 -8.92 -3.96 -1.96
CA LEU A 52 -8.93 -3.23 -0.69
C LEU A 52 -9.64 -1.87 -0.79
N SER A 53 -9.43 -1.13 -1.87
CA SER A 53 -10.05 0.19 -2.06
C SER A 53 -11.54 0.09 -2.35
N ILE A 54 -11.97 -0.91 -3.12
CA ILE A 54 -13.40 -1.19 -3.32
C ILE A 54 -14.04 -1.59 -2.00
N GLY A 55 -13.43 -2.51 -1.25
CA GLY A 55 -13.92 -2.93 0.06
C GLY A 55 -13.99 -1.76 1.05
N SER A 56 -12.97 -0.91 1.10
CA SER A 56 -12.96 0.25 2.00
C SER A 56 -13.98 1.30 1.61
N ALA A 57 -14.21 1.53 0.31
CA ALA A 57 -15.24 2.44 -0.18
C ALA A 57 -16.65 1.96 0.20
N ILE A 58 -16.94 0.66 0.03
CA ILE A 58 -18.21 0.04 0.45
C ILE A 58 -18.38 0.17 1.97
N PHE A 59 -17.33 -0.16 2.74
CA PHE A 59 -17.36 -0.04 4.19
C PHE A 59 -17.62 1.40 4.64
N MET A 60 -16.94 2.39 4.06
CA MET A 60 -17.17 3.80 4.34
C MET A 60 -18.61 4.21 4.01
N TYR A 61 -19.14 3.78 2.87
CA TYR A 61 -20.52 4.06 2.51
C TYR A 61 -21.51 3.48 3.53
N LEU A 62 -21.30 2.25 4.01
CA LEU A 62 -22.18 1.63 5.01
C LEU A 62 -22.11 2.31 6.38
N VAL A 63 -20.92 2.75 6.80
CA VAL A 63 -20.71 3.41 8.10
C VAL A 63 -21.18 4.87 8.08
N PHE A 64 -20.81 5.63 7.06
CA PHE A 64 -21.07 7.06 6.98
C PHE A 64 -22.34 7.41 6.22
N GLY A 65 -22.85 6.54 5.36
CA GLY A 65 -24.10 6.75 4.61
C GLY A 65 -25.29 7.08 5.53
N PRO A 66 -25.54 6.31 6.62
CA PRO A 66 -26.60 6.63 7.58
C PRO A 66 -26.40 8.01 8.25
N MET A 67 -25.15 8.43 8.46
CA MET A 67 -24.83 9.73 9.04
C MET A 67 -25.19 10.86 8.07
N VAL A 68 -24.87 10.70 6.78
CA VAL A 68 -25.24 11.66 5.73
C VAL A 68 -26.75 11.78 5.60
N VAL A 69 -27.48 10.65 5.58
CA VAL A 69 -28.95 10.66 5.51
C VAL A 69 -29.54 11.40 6.71
N ARG A 70 -29.07 11.10 7.93
CA ARG A 70 -29.54 11.79 9.15
C ARG A 70 -29.23 13.29 9.11
N LEU A 71 -28.06 13.67 8.63
CA LEU A 71 -27.69 15.09 8.50
C LEU A 71 -28.64 15.80 7.53
N VAL A 72 -28.86 15.23 6.36
CA VAL A 72 -29.78 15.79 5.34
C VAL A 72 -31.20 15.85 5.87
N SER A 73 -31.69 14.81 6.56
CA SER A 73 -33.01 14.84 7.18
C SER A 73 -33.14 15.91 8.25
N LEU A 74 -32.12 16.11 9.09
CA LEU A 74 -32.10 17.21 10.07
C LEU A 74 -32.12 18.57 9.39
N LEU A 75 -31.39 18.75 8.28
CA LEU A 75 -31.45 19.99 7.50
C LEU A 75 -32.77 20.18 6.77
N GLN A 76 -33.42 19.12 6.28
CA GLN A 76 -34.68 19.24 5.54
C GLN A 76 -35.91 19.44 6.42
N TYR A 77 -35.94 18.82 7.61
CA TYR A 77 -37.08 18.89 8.53
C TYR A 77 -36.83 19.80 9.74
N GLY A 78 -35.62 20.32 9.90
CA GLY A 78 -35.25 21.28 10.95
C GLY A 78 -35.41 22.75 10.56
N PHE A 79 -35.69 23.03 9.30
CA PHE A 79 -36.13 24.34 8.78
C PHE A 79 -37.62 24.27 8.40
#